data_AF-A0A8T5URE8-F1
#
_entry.id   AF-A0A8T5URE8-F1
#
_cell.length_a   1.000
_cell.length_b   1.000
_cell.length_c   1.000
_cell.angle_alpha   90.00
_cell.angle_beta   90.00
_cell.angle_gamma   90.00
#
_symmetry.space_group_name_H-M   'P 1'
#
loop_
_entity.id
_entity.type
_entity.pdbx_description
1 polymer ?
#
loop_
_entity_poly.entity_id
_entity_poly.type
_entity_poly.pdbx_seq_one_letter_code
_entity_poly.pdbx_strand_id
1 'polypeptide(L)'
;MNFFKPFMIIKGIDENHIREIYQDIQIKLAAMHGTNFDDVLMYTIVVSSLTTSIREIQFKNSIQEVIRSAKKQSANLSKKQIQDELEKLFMVNNKYVSILYNLSYIDALAESFNYLKTAHICKIQKSKCINRIVNLVMSANDKISK
;
A
#
# COMPACT_ATOMS: atom_id res chain seq x y z
N MET A 1 19.92 12.52 2.75
CA MET A 1 19.48 11.67 3.87
C MET A 1 18.79 12.39 5.02
N ASN A 2 19.31 13.52 5.54
CA ASN A 2 18.69 14.18 6.71
C ASN A 2 17.21 14.56 6.51
N PHE A 3 16.83 14.99 5.30
CA PHE A 3 15.42 15.27 4.96
C PHE A 3 14.48 14.06 5.12
N PHE A 4 14.96 12.84 4.86
CA PHE A 4 14.14 11.63 4.86
C PHE A 4 14.05 10.95 6.23
N LYS A 5 15.00 11.25 7.13
CA LYS A 5 15.09 10.65 8.46
C LYS A 5 13.80 10.78 9.29
N PRO A 6 13.05 11.90 9.28
CA PRO A 6 11.80 12.01 10.03
C PRO A 6 10.74 10.98 9.62
N PHE A 7 10.76 10.48 8.37
CA PHE A 7 9.75 9.53 7.88
C PHE A 7 9.96 8.10 8.37
N MET A 8 11.11 7.80 8.98
CA MET A 8 11.34 6.51 9.66
C MET A 8 10.48 6.31 10.90
N ILE A 9 9.83 7.36 11.41
CA ILE A 9 8.82 7.22 12.47
C ILE A 9 7.58 6.44 11.98
N ILE A 10 7.35 6.43 10.66
CA ILE A 10 6.20 5.76 10.08
C ILE A 10 6.40 4.25 10.20
N LYS A 11 5.46 3.60 10.87
CA LYS A 11 5.47 2.17 11.15
C LYS A 11 5.70 1.36 9.88
N GLY A 12 6.69 0.46 9.93
CA GLY A 12 7.05 -0.40 8.79
C GLY A 12 7.92 0.27 7.75
N ILE A 13 8.40 1.49 7.99
CA ILE A 13 9.44 2.15 7.20
C ILE A 13 10.77 2.06 7.96
N ASP A 14 11.76 1.44 7.33
CA ASP A 14 13.12 1.33 7.87
C ASP A 14 14.14 2.05 6.97
N GLU A 15 15.42 1.96 7.35
CA GLU A 15 16.49 2.64 6.62
C GLU A 15 16.65 2.13 5.18
N ASN A 16 16.41 0.85 4.93
CA ASN A 16 16.51 0.29 3.58
C ASN A 16 15.43 0.89 2.68
N HIS A 17 14.18 0.96 3.16
CA HIS A 17 13.10 1.63 2.44
C HIS A 17 13.44 3.10 2.15
N ILE A 18 14.00 3.82 3.12
CA ILE A 18 14.42 5.22 2.91
C ILE A 18 15.52 5.33 1.83
N ARG A 19 16.48 4.40 1.81
CA ARG A 19 17.53 4.37 0.78
C ARG A 19 16.96 4.10 -0.61
N GLU A 20 16.03 3.16 -0.73
CA GLU A 20 15.34 2.86 -2.00
C GLU A 20 14.56 4.09 -2.52
N ILE A 21 13.79 4.73 -1.64
CA ILE A 21 13.03 5.95 -1.98
C ILE A 21 13.98 7.07 -2.42
N TYR A 22 15.10 7.24 -1.71
CA TYR A 22 16.09 8.24 -2.07
C TYR A 22 16.71 7.96 -3.45
N GLN A 23 17.05 6.71 -3.74
CA GLN A 23 17.61 6.31 -5.04
C GLN A 23 16.62 6.58 -6.18
N ASP A 24 15.35 6.21 -6.01
CA ASP A 24 14.29 6.48 -7.00
C ASP A 24 14.13 7.99 -7.26
N ILE A 25 14.14 8.80 -6.20
CA ILE A 25 14.10 10.27 -6.33
C ILE A 25 15.34 10.79 -7.05
N GLN A 26 16.54 10.29 -6.76
CA GLN A 26 17.77 10.70 -7.45
C GLN A 26 17.69 10.38 -8.95
N ILE A 27 17.15 9.23 -9.34
CA ILE A 27 16.95 8.85 -10.74
C ILE A 27 15.97 9.83 -11.42
N LYS A 28 14.85 10.13 -10.77
CA LYS A 28 13.85 11.10 -11.29
C LYS A 28 14.45 12.50 -11.45
N LEU A 29 15.23 12.96 -10.46
CA LEU A 29 15.91 14.25 -10.51
C LEU A 29 17.00 14.30 -11.59
N ALA A 30 17.78 13.23 -11.76
CA ALA A 30 18.80 13.14 -12.80
C ALA A 30 18.19 13.14 -14.21
N ALA A 31 17.05 12.47 -14.41
CA ALA A 31 16.33 12.48 -15.70
C ALA A 31 15.82 13.88 -16.10
N MET A 32 15.75 14.80 -15.15
CA MET A 32 15.31 16.18 -15.32
C MET A 32 16.48 17.19 -15.42
N HIS A 33 17.72 16.69 -15.45
CA HIS A 33 18.91 17.53 -15.52
C HIS A 33 18.92 18.36 -16.82
N GLY A 34 19.11 19.68 -16.69
CA GLY A 34 19.11 20.62 -17.82
C GLY A 34 17.77 21.32 -18.09
N THR A 35 16.74 21.01 -17.31
CA THR A 35 15.47 21.75 -17.34
C THR A 35 15.43 22.79 -16.23
N ASN A 36 14.98 24.01 -16.54
CA ASN A 36 14.72 25.03 -15.52
C ASN A 36 13.45 24.67 -14.77
N PHE A 37 13.61 24.08 -13.59
CA PHE A 37 12.52 23.78 -12.68
C PHE A 37 12.68 24.58 -11.40
N ASP A 38 11.56 25.11 -10.89
CA ASP A 38 11.53 25.83 -9.63
C ASP A 38 11.54 24.88 -8.41
N ASP A 39 11.78 25.44 -7.24
CA ASP A 39 11.81 24.69 -5.98
C ASP A 39 10.47 23.99 -5.68
N VAL A 40 9.35 24.53 -6.18
CA VAL A 40 8.00 23.98 -5.98
C VAL A 40 7.85 22.66 -6.73
N LEU A 41 8.32 22.58 -7.97
CA LEU A 41 8.28 21.36 -8.75
C LEU A 41 9.19 20.29 -8.15
N MET A 42 10.40 20.68 -7.73
CA MET A 42 11.32 19.75 -7.06
C MET A 42 10.70 19.19 -5.78
N TYR A 43 10.14 20.06 -4.94
CA TYR A 43 9.46 19.64 -3.72
C TYR A 43 8.30 18.70 -4.00
N THR A 44 7.49 19.01 -5.02
CA THR A 44 6.36 18.17 -5.43
C THR A 44 6.82 16.76 -5.84
N ILE A 45 7.91 16.66 -6.59
CA ILE A 45 8.45 15.36 -7.06
C ILE A 45 8.98 14.53 -5.90
N VAL A 46 9.71 15.17 -4.98
CA VAL A 46 10.24 14.51 -3.78
C VAL A 46 9.10 14.01 -2.89
N VAL A 47 8.13 14.87 -2.57
CA VAL A 47 7.03 14.54 -1.66
C VAL A 47 6.07 13.53 -2.26
N SER A 48 5.74 13.65 -3.55
CA SER A 48 4.89 12.66 -4.24
C SER A 48 5.54 11.29 -4.27
N SER A 49 6.83 11.20 -4.62
CA SER A 49 7.55 9.92 -4.66
C SER A 49 7.62 9.27 -3.29
N LEU A 50 7.90 10.06 -2.25
CA LEU A 50 7.90 9.60 -0.86
C LEU A 50 6.53 9.08 -0.44
N THR A 51 5.47 9.86 -0.70
CA THR A 51 4.09 9.51 -0.33
C THR A 51 3.63 8.23 -1.01
N THR A 52 3.90 8.10 -2.31
CA THR A 52 3.57 6.90 -3.10
C THR A 52 4.29 5.68 -2.57
N SER A 53 5.60 5.77 -2.33
CA SER A 53 6.40 4.65 -1.88
C SER A 53 5.96 4.13 -0.51
N ILE A 54 5.73 5.04 0.45
CA ILE A 54 5.24 4.67 1.78
C ILE A 54 3.87 4.00 1.67
N ARG A 55 2.97 4.56 0.85
CA ARG A 55 1.63 4.00 0.64
C ARG A 55 1.68 2.59 0.05
N GLU A 56 2.55 2.35 -0.92
CA GLU A 56 2.76 1.02 -1.53
C GLU A 56 3.27 -0.01 -0.52
N ILE A 57 4.24 0.36 0.31
CA ILE A 57 4.75 -0.51 1.39
C ILE A 57 3.61 -0.92 2.33
N GLN A 58 2.80 0.05 2.78
CA GLN A 58 1.68 -0.24 3.67
C GLN A 58 0.60 -1.09 3.01
N PHE A 59 0.31 -0.83 1.74
CA PHE A 59 -0.68 -1.60 1.00
C PHE A 59 -0.23 -3.05 0.76
N LYS A 60 1.05 -3.27 0.45
CA LYS A 60 1.63 -4.61 0.29
C LYS A 60 1.40 -5.46 1.54
N ASN A 61 1.56 -4.88 2.73
CA ASN A 61 1.27 -5.55 4.01
C ASN A 61 -0.20 -5.97 4.11
N SER A 62 -1.13 -5.09 3.73
CA SER A 62 -2.56 -5.39 3.71
C SER A 62 -2.93 -6.47 2.68
N ILE A 63 -2.26 -6.49 1.52
CA ILE A 63 -2.44 -7.56 0.53
C ILE A 63 -1.98 -8.92 1.08
N GLN A 64 -0.84 -8.97 1.80
CA GLN A 64 -0.42 -10.21 2.46
C GLN A 64 -1.44 -10.68 3.50
N GLU A 65 -2.10 -9.75 4.20
CA GLU A 65 -3.18 -10.08 5.12
C GLU A 65 -4.41 -10.65 4.42
N VAL A 66 -4.81 -10.09 3.27
CA VAL A 66 -5.87 -10.64 2.42
C VAL A 66 -5.53 -12.07 1.99
N ILE A 67 -4.32 -12.30 1.47
CA ILE A 67 -3.86 -13.62 1.04
C ILE A 67 -3.91 -14.62 2.20
N ARG A 68 -3.39 -14.22 3.38
CA ARG A 68 -3.40 -15.03 4.59
C ARG A 68 -4.82 -15.39 5.01
N SER A 69 -5.74 -14.43 4.97
CA SER A 69 -7.15 -14.64 5.35
C SER A 69 -7.90 -15.52 4.36
N ALA A 70 -7.67 -15.34 3.05
CA ALA A 70 -8.20 -16.21 2.00
C ALA A 70 -7.73 -17.66 2.18
N LYS A 71 -6.43 -17.87 2.42
CA LYS A 71 -5.85 -19.19 2.71
C LYS A 71 -6.42 -19.87 3.96
N LYS A 72 -6.79 -19.08 4.98
CA LYS A 72 -7.47 -19.60 6.17
C LYS A 72 -8.89 -20.08 5.89
N GLN A 73 -9.60 -19.44 4.95
CA GLN A 73 -10.97 -19.83 4.57
C GLN A 73 -10.99 -21.01 3.59
N SER A 74 -9.99 -21.11 2.71
CA SER A 74 -9.87 -22.23 1.77
C SER A 74 -8.41 -22.63 1.60
N ALA A 75 -8.04 -23.77 2.20
CA ALA A 75 -6.69 -24.31 2.12
C ALA A 75 -6.31 -24.75 0.69
N ASN A 76 -7.31 -25.17 -0.09
CA ASN A 76 -7.16 -25.70 -1.45
C ASN A 76 -6.80 -24.61 -2.47
N LEU A 77 -7.16 -23.35 -2.20
CA LEU A 77 -6.84 -22.24 -3.09
C LEU A 77 -5.34 -21.95 -3.08
N SER A 78 -4.67 -22.06 -4.22
CA SER A 78 -3.24 -21.72 -4.30
C SER A 78 -3.00 -20.22 -4.08
N LYS A 79 -1.79 -19.86 -3.62
CA LYS A 79 -1.41 -18.45 -3.47
C LYS A 79 -1.49 -17.71 -4.81
N LYS A 80 -1.13 -18.38 -5.90
CA LYS A 80 -1.17 -17.84 -7.27
C LYS A 80 -2.60 -17.49 -7.68
N GLN A 81 -3.56 -18.40 -7.51
CA GLN A 81 -4.98 -18.11 -7.81
C GLN A 81 -5.51 -16.90 -7.03
N ILE A 82 -5.13 -16.78 -5.76
CA ILE A 82 -5.51 -15.61 -4.96
C ILE A 82 -4.89 -14.33 -5.52
N GLN A 83 -3.60 -14.37 -5.91
CA GLN A 83 -2.92 -13.22 -6.51
C GLN A 83 -3.54 -12.83 -7.85
N ASP A 84 -3.83 -13.80 -8.73
CA ASP A 84 -4.45 -13.56 -10.03
C ASP A 84 -5.81 -12.86 -9.87
N GLU A 85 -6.63 -13.26 -8.88
CA GLU A 85 -7.90 -12.58 -8.59
C GLU A 85 -7.72 -11.19 -7.98
N LEU A 86 -6.71 -10.99 -7.12
CA LEU A 86 -6.40 -9.67 -6.58
C LEU A 86 -5.92 -8.70 -7.66
N GLU A 87 -5.13 -9.18 -8.62
CA GLU A 87 -4.69 -8.42 -9.79
C GLU A 87 -5.89 -8.03 -10.66
N LYS A 88 -6.82 -8.96 -10.94
CA LYS A 88 -8.07 -8.63 -11.64
C LYS A 88 -8.86 -7.53 -10.93
N LEU A 89 -9.01 -7.64 -9.61
CA LEU A 89 -9.71 -6.63 -8.81
C LEU A 89 -9.00 -5.27 -8.86
N PHE A 90 -7.67 -5.25 -8.93
CA PHE A 90 -6.89 -4.04 -9.09
C PHE A 90 -7.09 -3.42 -10.49
N MET A 91 -7.03 -4.23 -11.56
CA MET A 91 -7.21 -3.77 -12.95
C MET A 91 -8.59 -3.14 -13.19
N VAL A 92 -9.64 -3.67 -12.56
CA VAL A 92 -11.00 -3.09 -12.67
C VAL A 92 -11.27 -1.96 -11.66
N ASN A 93 -10.23 -1.48 -10.96
CA ASN A 93 -10.32 -0.43 -9.94
C ASN A 93 -11.42 -0.73 -8.89
N ASN A 94 -11.41 -1.95 -8.36
CA ASN A 94 -12.42 -2.37 -7.39
C ASN A 94 -12.43 -1.45 -6.16
N LYS A 95 -13.60 -0.90 -5.82
CA LYS A 95 -13.76 0.06 -4.73
C LYS A 95 -13.15 -0.38 -3.39
N TYR A 96 -13.23 -1.67 -3.05
CA TYR A 96 -12.72 -2.16 -1.76
C TYR A 96 -11.19 -2.21 -1.76
N VAL A 97 -10.60 -2.54 -2.90
CA VAL A 97 -9.14 -2.50 -3.10
C VAL A 97 -8.65 -1.06 -3.00
N SER A 98 -9.32 -0.11 -3.67
CA SER A 98 -8.94 1.32 -3.64
C SER A 98 -9.14 1.95 -2.25
N ILE A 99 -10.20 1.57 -1.53
CA ILE A 99 -10.39 1.99 -0.12
C ILE A 99 -9.29 1.37 0.76
N LEU A 100 -8.98 0.08 0.60
CA LEU A 100 -7.94 -0.59 1.36
C LEU A 100 -6.56 0.05 1.12
N TYR A 101 -6.25 0.44 -0.12
CA TYR A 101 -5.02 1.16 -0.48
C TYR A 101 -4.84 2.44 0.36
N ASN A 102 -5.88 3.25 0.44
CA ASN A 102 -5.85 4.49 1.21
C ASN A 102 -5.86 4.26 2.73
N LEU A 103 -6.72 3.35 3.21
CA LEU A 103 -6.81 3.04 4.64
C LEU A 103 -5.51 2.46 5.20
N SER A 104 -4.79 1.65 4.42
CA SER A 104 -3.52 1.06 4.86
C SER A 104 -2.49 2.14 5.20
N TYR A 105 -2.45 3.21 4.40
CA TYR A 105 -1.56 4.34 4.62
C TYR A 105 -2.01 5.20 5.80
N ILE A 106 -3.30 5.54 5.88
CA ILE A 106 -3.84 6.37 6.97
C ILE A 106 -3.70 5.65 8.32
N ASP A 107 -3.94 4.34 8.36
CA ASP A 107 -3.75 3.50 9.55
C ASP A 107 -2.31 3.59 10.06
N ALA A 108 -1.33 3.38 9.17
CA ALA A 108 0.08 3.46 9.52
C ALA A 108 0.48 4.85 10.04
N LEU A 109 0.05 5.92 9.38
CA LEU A 109 0.29 7.28 9.87
C LEU A 109 -0.35 7.51 11.24
N ALA A 110 -1.62 7.14 11.41
CA ALA A 110 -2.35 7.34 12.64
C ALA A 110 -1.71 6.59 13.82
N GLU A 111 -1.23 5.37 13.61
CA GLU A 111 -0.49 4.62 14.63
C GLU A 111 0.85 5.30 14.96
N SER A 112 1.58 5.75 13.94
CA SER A 112 2.94 6.32 14.11
C SER A 112 2.95 7.65 14.85
N PHE A 113 1.91 8.47 14.62
CA PHE A 113 1.76 9.78 15.26
C PHE A 113 0.79 9.75 16.46
N ASN A 114 0.45 8.55 16.95
CA ASN A 114 -0.38 8.34 18.14
C ASN A 114 -1.79 8.98 18.07
N TYR A 115 -2.39 9.04 16.87
CA TYR A 115 -3.78 9.44 16.68
C TYR A 115 -4.72 8.26 16.96
N LEU A 116 -4.83 7.89 18.24
CA LEU A 116 -5.49 6.64 18.70
C LEU A 116 -6.90 6.42 18.14
N LYS A 117 -7.75 7.46 18.14
CA LYS A 117 -9.13 7.35 17.61
C LYS A 117 -9.14 7.08 16.11
N THR A 118 -8.28 7.76 15.35
CA THR A 118 -8.15 7.57 13.90
C THR A 118 -7.61 6.17 13.59
N ALA A 119 -6.56 5.73 14.29
CA ALA A 119 -5.98 4.41 14.13
C ALA A 119 -7.02 3.31 14.43
N HIS A 120 -7.79 3.46 15.51
CA HIS A 120 -8.85 2.51 15.86
C HIS A 120 -9.92 2.40 14.76
N ILE A 121 -10.41 3.54 14.25
CA ILE A 121 -11.41 3.55 13.17
C ILE A 121 -10.81 2.94 11.89
N CYS A 122 -9.57 3.28 11.55
CA CYS A 122 -8.89 2.75 10.36
C CYS A 122 -8.76 1.22 10.43
N LYS A 123 -8.35 0.66 11.57
CA LYS A 123 -8.28 -0.80 11.77
C LYS A 123 -9.62 -1.48 11.53
N ILE A 124 -10.72 -0.92 12.06
CA ILE A 124 -12.07 -1.48 11.85
C ILE A 124 -12.43 -1.47 10.36
N GLN A 125 -12.23 -0.35 9.67
CA GLN A 125 -12.59 -0.23 8.26
C GLN A 125 -11.70 -1.07 7.36
N LYS A 126 -10.41 -1.17 7.69
CA LYS A 126 -9.43 -2.02 7.02
C LYS A 126 -9.85 -3.49 7.10
N SER A 127 -10.18 -3.99 8.29
CA SER A 127 -10.70 -5.36 8.47
C SER A 127 -11.97 -5.63 7.65
N LYS A 128 -12.91 -4.67 7.62
CA LYS A 128 -14.12 -4.78 6.78
C LYS A 128 -13.78 -4.88 5.29
N CYS A 129 -12.86 -4.06 4.79
CA CYS A 129 -12.45 -4.09 3.39
C CYS A 129 -11.72 -5.40 3.05
N ILE A 130 -10.81 -5.86 3.92
CA ILE A 130 -10.12 -7.15 3.76
C ILE A 130 -11.13 -8.28 3.62
N ASN A 131 -12.10 -8.37 4.54
CA ASN A 131 -13.13 -9.42 4.48
C ASN A 131 -13.97 -9.36 3.20
N ARG A 132 -14.31 -8.16 2.73
CA ARG A 132 -15.04 -7.98 1.45
C ARG A 132 -14.20 -8.47 0.26
N ILE A 133 -12.91 -8.15 0.23
CA ILE A 133 -11.99 -8.61 -0.83
C ILE A 133 -11.83 -10.13 -0.77
N VAL A 134 -11.62 -10.70 0.42
CA VAL A 134 -11.54 -12.16 0.59
C VAL A 134 -12.78 -12.85 0.04
N ASN A 135 -13.98 -12.37 0.37
CA ASN A 135 -15.23 -12.94 -0.14
C ASN A 135 -15.33 -12.88 -1.67
N LEU A 136 -14.86 -11.78 -2.29
CA LEU A 136 -14.81 -11.66 -3.74
C LEU A 136 -13.85 -12.69 -4.36
N VAL A 137 -12.66 -12.86 -3.78
CA VAL A 137 -11.69 -13.86 -4.23
C VAL A 137 -12.26 -15.28 -4.10
N MET A 138 -12.91 -15.61 -2.97
CA MET A 138 -13.54 -16.93 -2.79
C MET A 138 -14.64 -17.16 -3.83
N SER A 139 -15.55 -16.20 -3.97
CA SER A 139 -16.68 -16.31 -4.91
C SER A 139 -16.24 -16.45 -6.37
N ALA A 140 -15.13 -15.83 -6.76
CA ALA A 140 -14.58 -15.97 -8.10
C ALA A 140 -14.05 -17.39 -8.36
N ASN A 141 -13.41 -18.01 -7.36
CA ASN A 141 -12.82 -19.33 -7.48
C ASN A 141 -13.83 -20.48 -7.29
N ASP A 142 -14.91 -20.26 -6.53
CA ASP A 142 -16.01 -21.22 -6.41
C ASP A 142 -16.73 -21.42 -7.75
N LYS A 143 -16.80 -20.37 -8.59
CA LYS A 143 -17.38 -20.44 -9.95
C LYS A 143 -16.53 -21.25 -10.94
N ILE A 144 -15.24 -21.43 -10.66
CA ILE A 144 -14.32 -22.21 -11.50
C ILE A 144 -14.37 -23.71 -11.13
N SER A 145 -14.86 -24.03 -9.93
CA SER A 145 -14.92 -25.41 -9.40
C SER A 145 -16.26 -26.12 -9.65
N LYS A 146 -17.19 -25.50 -10.39
CA LYS A 146 -18.46 -26.06 -10.85
C LYS A 146 -18.48 -26.10 -12.36
#